data_AF-A0A238UE13-F1
#
_entry.id   AF-A0A238UE13-F1
#
_cell.length_a   1.000
_cell.length_b   1.000
_cell.length_c   1.000
_cell.angle_alpha   90.00
_cell.angle_beta   90.00
_cell.angle_gamma   90.00
#
_symmetry.space_group_name_H-M   'P 1'
#
loop_
_entity.id
_entity.type
_entity.pdbx_description
1 polymer ?
#
loop_
_entity_poly.entity_id
_entity_poly.type
_entity_poly.pdbx_seq_one_letter_code
_entity_poly.pdbx_strand_id
1 'polypeptide(L)'
;MFKFFKITCKEANEICNKSQYNESTFLERMKLQLHIAFCHKCAKYTKQNLKLTDIFKAKAMDCKSEVHCLTESDKELLKEKLKQEMSS
;
A
#
# COMPACT_ATOMS: atom_id res chain seq x y z
N MET A 1 11.97 10.52 -29.72
CA MET A 1 12.06 11.74 -28.89
C MET A 1 11.04 11.62 -27.75
N PHE A 2 11.36 10.90 -26.66
CA PHE A 2 10.41 10.56 -25.57
C PHE A 2 11.04 10.69 -24.17
N LYS A 3 11.95 11.67 -23.96
CA LYS A 3 12.65 11.83 -22.67
C LYS A 3 11.69 12.18 -21.51
N PHE A 4 10.53 12.78 -21.78
CA PHE A 4 9.58 13.22 -20.75
C PHE A 4 8.79 12.08 -20.07
N PHE A 5 8.67 10.94 -20.74
CA PHE A 5 7.96 9.76 -20.22
C PHE A 5 8.89 8.66 -19.71
N LYS A 6 10.22 8.87 -19.79
CA LYS A 6 11.21 7.91 -19.29
C LYS A 6 11.46 8.12 -17.81
N ILE A 7 10.86 7.27 -17.01
CA ILE A 7 11.23 7.05 -15.61
C ILE A 7 12.23 5.88 -15.52
N THR A 8 13.09 5.91 -14.52
CA THR A 8 14.01 4.83 -14.16
C THR A 8 13.25 3.66 -13.52
N CYS A 9 13.86 2.48 -13.44
CA CYS A 9 13.27 1.34 -12.72
C CYS A 9 13.03 1.64 -11.23
N LYS A 10 13.87 2.49 -10.62
CA LYS A 10 13.72 2.90 -9.21
C LYS A 10 12.46 3.76 -9.04
N GLU A 11 12.31 4.78 -9.88
CA GLU A 11 11.11 5.63 -9.90
C GLU A 11 9.85 4.82 -10.25
N ALA A 12 9.96 3.84 -11.16
CA ALA A 12 8.85 2.93 -11.48
C ALA A 12 8.41 2.11 -10.26
N ASN A 13 9.36 1.61 -9.45
CA ASN A 13 9.03 0.91 -8.21
C ASN A 13 8.39 1.84 -7.17
N GLU A 14 8.92 3.06 -7.01
CA GLU A 14 8.34 4.06 -6.09
C GLU A 14 6.90 4.42 -6.51
N ILE A 15 6.66 4.66 -7.80
CA ILE A 15 5.31 4.94 -8.32
C ILE A 15 4.38 3.73 -8.12
N CYS A 16 4.87 2.51 -8.38
CA CYS A 16 4.09 1.29 -8.14
C CYS A 16 3.65 1.18 -6.68
N ASN A 17 4.55 1.48 -5.73
CA ASN A 17 4.23 1.49 -4.30
C ASN A 17 3.22 2.58 -3.96
N LYS A 18 3.42 3.82 -4.44
CA LYS A 18 2.44 4.91 -4.26
C LYS A 18 1.06 4.54 -4.83
N SER A 19 1.02 3.87 -5.99
CA SER A 19 -0.23 3.41 -6.59
C SER A 19 -0.98 2.41 -5.71
N GLN A 20 -0.28 1.54 -4.99
CA GLN A 20 -0.87 0.57 -4.06
C GLN A 20 -1.66 1.25 -2.93
N TYR A 21 -1.19 2.41 -2.46
CA TYR A 21 -1.81 3.17 -1.38
C TYR A 21 -2.69 4.33 -1.87
N ASN A 22 -3.00 4.40 -3.17
CA ASN A 22 -3.72 5.51 -3.80
C ASN A 22 -3.04 6.89 -3.66
N GLU A 23 -1.73 6.91 -3.48
CA GLU A 23 -0.93 8.14 -3.32
C GLU A 23 -0.32 8.63 -4.64
N SER A 24 -0.40 7.83 -5.70
CA SER A 24 0.13 8.20 -7.01
C SER A 24 -0.85 9.09 -7.79
N THR A 25 -0.32 10.13 -8.42
CA THR A 25 -1.05 10.98 -9.38
C THR A 25 -1.38 10.24 -10.68
N PHE A 26 -2.34 10.77 -11.44
CA PHE A 26 -2.70 10.23 -12.76
C PHE A 26 -1.50 10.21 -13.73
N LEU A 27 -0.68 11.27 -13.73
CA LEU A 27 0.50 11.38 -14.59
C LEU A 27 1.57 10.34 -14.24
N GLU A 28 1.80 10.08 -12.95
CA GLU A 28 2.71 9.03 -12.49
C GLU A 28 2.24 7.65 -12.97
N ARG A 29 0.93 7.37 -12.86
CA ARG A 29 0.34 6.11 -13.36
C ARG A 29 0.53 5.95 -14.86
N MET A 30 0.32 7.01 -15.66
CA MET A 30 0.58 6.97 -17.11
C MET A 30 2.06 6.69 -17.43
N LYS A 31 2.99 7.35 -16.72
CA LYS A 31 4.44 7.11 -16.88
C LYS A 31 4.82 5.67 -16.52
N LEU A 32 4.23 5.10 -15.47
CA LEU A 32 4.45 3.71 -15.09
C LEU A 32 3.96 2.75 -16.16
N GLN A 33 2.76 2.95 -16.71
CA GLN A 33 2.22 2.11 -17.79
C GLN A 33 3.13 2.09 -19.02
N LEU A 34 3.65 3.26 -19.40
CA LEU A 34 4.63 3.35 -20.49
C LEU A 34 5.94 2.62 -20.14
N HIS A 35 6.45 2.76 -18.92
CA HIS A 35 7.70 2.09 -18.50
C HIS A 35 7.56 0.56 -18.53
N ILE A 36 6.49 0.00 -17.96
CA ILE A 36 6.30 -1.45 -17.89
C ILE A 36 6.00 -2.08 -19.26
N ALA A 37 5.51 -1.31 -20.23
CA ALA A 37 5.36 -1.76 -21.61
C ALA A 37 6.71 -2.14 -22.27
N PHE A 38 7.81 -1.51 -21.82
CA PHE A 38 9.16 -1.77 -22.36
C PHE A 38 10.10 -2.46 -21.36
N CYS A 39 9.76 -2.51 -20.07
CA CYS A 39 10.57 -3.13 -19.02
C CYS A 39 9.86 -4.34 -18.41
N HIS A 40 10.19 -5.55 -18.88
CA HIS A 40 9.56 -6.79 -18.40
C HIS A 40 9.74 -7.04 -16.89
N LYS A 41 10.88 -6.61 -16.31
CA LYS A 41 11.14 -6.75 -14.87
C LYS A 41 10.15 -5.93 -14.04
N CYS A 42 9.95 -4.66 -14.41
CA CYS A 42 9.00 -3.79 -13.74
C CYS A 42 7.56 -4.25 -13.99
N ALA A 43 7.23 -4.75 -15.20
CA ALA A 43 5.92 -5.36 -15.46
C ALA A 43 5.63 -6.55 -14.53
N LYS A 44 6.61 -7.44 -14.34
CA LYS A 44 6.50 -8.57 -13.40
C LYS A 44 6.32 -8.09 -11.97
N TYR A 45 7.12 -7.12 -11.52
CA TYR A 45 7.01 -6.54 -10.19
C TYR A 45 5.62 -5.93 -9.94
N THR A 46 5.12 -5.09 -10.85
CA THR A 46 3.79 -4.49 -10.75
C THR A 46 2.70 -5.57 -10.70
N LYS A 47 2.78 -6.62 -11.53
CA LYS A 47 1.82 -7.73 -11.49
C LYS A 47 1.84 -8.48 -10.15
N GLN A 48 3.03 -8.74 -9.60
CA GLN A 48 3.17 -9.39 -8.29
C GLN A 48 2.62 -8.52 -7.16
N ASN A 49 2.90 -7.22 -7.18
CA ASN A 49 2.44 -6.27 -6.18
C ASN A 49 0.90 -6.12 -6.19
N LEU A 50 0.29 -6.07 -7.38
CA LEU A 50 -1.17 -6.10 -7.53
C LEU A 50 -1.78 -7.41 -6.98
N LYS A 51 -1.20 -8.56 -7.32
CA LYS A 51 -1.67 -9.86 -6.82
C LYS A 51 -1.64 -9.92 -5.29
N LEU A 52 -0.58 -9.42 -4.66
CA LEU A 52 -0.51 -9.35 -3.19
C LEU A 52 -1.61 -8.47 -2.62
N THR A 53 -1.83 -7.29 -3.22
CA THR A 53 -2.90 -6.36 -2.82
C THR A 53 -4.27 -7.02 -2.89
N ASP A 54 -4.56 -7.78 -3.94
CA ASP A 54 -5.83 -8.49 -4.10
C ASP A 54 -6.01 -9.58 -3.05
N ILE A 55 -4.96 -10.36 -2.77
CA ILE A 55 -4.96 -11.39 -1.72
C ILE A 55 -5.24 -10.76 -0.35
N PHE A 56 -4.54 -9.67 -0.02
CA PHE A 56 -4.75 -8.99 1.26
C PHE A 56 -6.14 -8.38 1.37
N LYS A 57 -6.68 -7.79 0.31
CA LYS A 57 -8.06 -7.29 0.29
C LYS A 57 -9.07 -8.41 0.49
N ALA A 58 -8.89 -9.55 -0.16
CA ALA A 58 -9.75 -10.71 0.02
C ALA A 58 -9.71 -11.21 1.49
N LYS A 59 -8.51 -11.34 2.07
CA LYS A 59 -8.37 -11.74 3.48
C LYS A 59 -8.91 -10.72 4.47
N ALA A 60 -8.76 -9.43 4.19
CA ALA A 60 -9.37 -8.39 5.01
C ALA A 60 -10.90 -8.42 4.94
N MET A 61 -11.49 -8.85 3.82
CA MET A 61 -12.94 -9.08 3.74
C MET A 61 -13.36 -10.28 4.62
N ASP A 62 -12.59 -11.36 4.65
CA ASP A 62 -12.83 -12.49 5.56
C ASP A 62 -12.81 -11.99 7.03
N CYS A 63 -11.80 -11.20 7.41
CA CYS A 63 -11.70 -10.60 8.74
C CYS A 63 -12.78 -9.58 9.08
N LYS A 64 -13.41 -8.92 8.09
CA LYS A 64 -14.51 -7.97 8.37
C LYS A 64 -15.77 -8.64 8.91
N SER A 65 -15.93 -9.95 8.70
CA SER A 65 -17.04 -10.71 9.25
C SER A 65 -16.90 -10.95 10.77
N GLU A 66 -15.67 -10.93 11.29
CA GLU A 66 -15.36 -11.01 12.71
C GLU A 66 -14.88 -9.66 13.24
N VAL A 67 -15.74 -8.97 13.99
CA VAL A 67 -15.32 -7.75 14.68
C VAL A 67 -14.44 -8.15 15.87
N HIS A 68 -13.13 -8.16 15.67
CA HIS A 68 -12.15 -8.31 16.76
C HIS A 68 -12.14 -7.02 17.59
N CYS A 69 -13.02 -6.95 18.59
CA CYS A 69 -13.02 -5.89 19.58
C CYS A 69 -12.08 -6.24 20.74
N LEU A 70 -11.42 -5.23 21.29
CA LEU A 70 -10.85 -5.31 22.63
C LEU A 70 -11.95 -5.63 23.64
N THR A 71 -11.65 -6.47 24.63
CA THR A 71 -12.53 -6.66 25.79
C THR A 71 -12.63 -5.35 26.59
N GLU A 72 -13.68 -5.17 27.37
CA GLU A 72 -13.80 -3.97 28.22
C GLU A 72 -12.62 -3.86 29.20
N SER A 73 -12.14 -4.97 29.76
CA SER A 73 -10.94 -4.98 30.60
C SER A 73 -9.69 -4.51 29.86
N ASP A 74 -9.50 -4.93 28.61
CA ASP A 74 -8.35 -4.48 27.81
C ASP A 74 -8.44 -2.98 27.48
N LYS A 75 -9.67 -2.48 27.23
CA LYS A 75 -9.90 -1.05 26.99
C LYS A 75 -9.60 -0.21 28.24
N GLU A 76 -10.00 -0.68 29.42
CA GLU A 76 -9.73 0.00 30.68
C GLU A 76 -8.24 0.01 31.01
N LEU A 77 -7.58 -1.15 30.89
CA LEU A 77 -6.13 -1.27 31.08
C LEU A 77 -5.36 -0.34 30.13
N LEU A 78 -5.76 -0.28 28.85
CA LEU A 78 -5.14 0.61 27.87
C LEU A 78 -5.32 2.09 28.26
N LYS A 79 -6.51 2.48 28.75
CA LYS A 79 -6.77 3.85 29.21
C LYS A 79 -5.90 4.22 30.41
N GLU A 80 -5.74 3.32 31.39
CA GLU A 80 -4.91 3.57 32.56
C GLU A 80 -3.44 3.74 32.19
N LYS A 81 -2.90 2.85 31.36
CA LYS A 81 -1.51 2.95 30.88
C LYS A 81 -1.27 4.25 30.11
N LEU A 82 -2.19 4.65 29.23
CA LEU A 82 -2.06 5.92 28.50
C LEU A 82 -2.06 7.13 29.45
N LYS A 83 -2.87 7.12 30.52
CA LYS A 83 -2.87 8.20 31.52
C LYS A 83 -1.54 8.29 32.26
N GLN A 84 -0.99 7.15 32.68
CA GLN A 84 0.30 7.09 33.39
C GLN A 84 1.44 7.67 32.55
N GLU A 85 1.52 7.30 31.27
CA GLU A 85 2.52 7.80 30.32
C GLU A 85 2.35 9.30 30.02
N MET A 86 1.12 9.83 30.00
CA MET A 86 0.87 11.26 29.79
C MET A 86 1.07 12.12 31.04
N SER A 87 1.08 11.51 32.23
CA SER A 87 1.35 12.18 33.51
C SER A 87 2.80 12.10 33.97
N SER A 88 3.64 11.36 33.21
CA SER A 88 5.08 11.23 33.41
C SER A 88 5.85 12.23 32.56
#